data_AF-A0A6A6W9I9-F1
#
_entry.id   AF-A0A6A6W9I9-F1
#
_cell.length_a   1.000
_cell.length_b   1.000
_cell.length_c   1.000
_cell.angle_alpha   90.00
_cell.angle_beta   90.00
_cell.angle_gamma   90.00
#
_symmetry.space_group_name_H-M   'P 1'
#
loop_
_entity.id
_entity.type
_entity.pdbx_description
1 polymer ?
#
loop_
_entity_poly.entity_id
_entity_poly.type
_entity_poly.pdbx_seq_one_letter_code
_entity_poly.pdbx_strand_id
1 'polypeptide(L)'
;MPPPKIASNQAEARKTKTECVILPRRNNKPPLLTVPSKPRKQVGFSDLPGEVRNQIYGYYFQKRSRVELHTVPKRTTRKNPLPRKSNQTFIFVSPTADSRKVVYSPKKPSAQSTVHITRPLFKSCHKIRSQYHDTKWSSSIGALFLVSRQLYEETIHFHYVNTTFVFDTSKRLRSFLTHVSTERLSAIRNIEVKHISYGEPQHPRDCVYKNKHDEKWEVLCADTARLMPSLRSLVVSWHVVECPMRFEVTEEWLKPLWAFNVLNKSTTPSELRHLKRSHDIVQDTKILQSAVRESPFKMRVRFSTFADAAHRYQLKKYQIDPRLTAAYDALKGRFEQAIGYVVAGWTMKDAIWVYKEVYRQRHIMWVANLNLNEPLAIFIED
;
A
#
# COMPACT_ATOMS: atom_id res chain seq x y z
N MET A 1 -11.50 -2.00 53.92
CA MET A 1 -10.22 -1.89 54.64
C MET A 1 -9.18 -1.30 53.70
N PRO A 2 -8.74 -0.05 53.92
CA PRO A 2 -7.63 0.54 53.14
C PRO A 2 -6.29 0.39 53.90
N PRO A 3 -5.16 0.15 53.22
CA PRO A 3 -3.85 0.23 53.84
C PRO A 3 -3.31 1.68 53.89
N PRO A 4 -2.40 1.98 54.83
CA PRO A 4 -2.08 3.35 55.24
C PRO A 4 -0.98 4.02 54.41
N LYS A 5 -1.03 5.36 54.41
CA LYS A 5 0.00 6.27 53.88
C LYS A 5 1.23 6.24 54.79
N ILE A 6 2.40 6.01 54.21
CA ILE A 6 3.69 6.25 54.86
C ILE A 6 4.27 7.54 54.27
N ALA A 7 4.36 8.56 55.12
CA ALA A 7 5.20 9.73 54.91
C ALA A 7 6.56 9.46 55.57
N SER A 8 7.64 9.73 54.85
CA SER A 8 8.98 9.82 55.44
C SER A 8 9.72 11.03 54.87
N ASN A 9 9.95 11.98 55.79
CA ASN A 9 10.91 13.07 55.72
C ASN A 9 12.34 12.52 55.64
N GLN A 10 13.23 13.22 54.91
CA GLN A 10 14.69 13.30 55.10
C GLN A 10 15.26 14.06 53.89
N ALA A 11 16.33 14.86 53.95
CA ALA A 11 17.05 15.56 55.00
C ALA A 11 17.93 16.56 54.25
N GLU A 12 18.13 17.73 54.84
CA GLU A 12 19.02 18.77 54.36
C GLU A 12 20.48 18.29 54.29
N ALA A 13 21.18 18.59 53.20
CA ALA A 13 22.64 18.52 53.14
C ALA A 13 23.18 19.87 52.65
N ARG A 14 23.57 20.70 53.62
CA ARG A 14 24.44 21.87 53.46
C ARG A 14 25.73 21.44 52.75
N LYS A 15 26.06 22.09 51.63
CA LYS A 15 27.42 22.15 51.10
C LYS A 15 27.87 23.60 51.09
N THR A 16 28.70 23.93 52.08
CA THR A 16 29.58 25.09 52.10
C THR A 16 30.58 24.97 50.96
N LYS A 17 30.68 26.00 50.11
CA LYS A 17 31.71 26.10 49.09
C LYS A 17 32.45 27.42 49.24
N THR A 18 33.74 27.24 49.42
CA THR A 18 34.83 28.16 49.73
C THR A 18 34.88 29.38 48.81
N GLU A 19 34.99 30.55 49.42
CA GLU A 19 35.34 31.82 48.79
C GLU A 19 36.77 31.76 48.24
N CYS A 20 36.95 32.18 46.99
CA CYS A 20 38.24 32.52 46.42
C CYS A 20 38.21 34.02 46.16
N VAL A 21 38.90 34.77 47.03
CA VAL A 21 39.05 36.23 46.95
C VAL A 21 40.01 36.54 45.80
N ILE A 22 39.47 37.08 44.70
CA ILE A 22 40.24 37.67 43.61
C ILE A 22 40.01 39.19 43.67
N LEU A 23 41.09 39.95 43.88
CA LEU A 23 41.07 41.42 43.91
C LEU A 23 40.70 41.99 42.54
N PRO A 24 39.87 43.07 42.48
CA PRO A 24 39.47 43.67 41.21
C PRO A 24 40.57 44.56 40.64
N ARG A 25 40.93 44.30 39.37
CA ARG A 25 41.76 45.18 38.54
C ARG A 25 40.88 46.32 38.02
N ARG A 26 41.14 47.54 38.52
CA ARG A 26 40.40 48.77 38.22
C ARG A 26 40.72 49.24 36.79
N ASN A 27 39.88 48.85 35.82
CA ASN A 27 39.89 49.44 34.48
C ASN A 27 38.75 50.46 34.37
N ASN A 28 39.12 51.74 34.40
CA ASN A 28 38.22 52.86 34.15
C ASN A 28 37.82 52.87 32.66
N LYS A 29 36.70 52.23 32.33
CA LYS A 29 35.94 52.52 31.11
C LYS A 29 34.64 53.25 31.50
N PRO A 30 34.25 54.31 30.79
CA PRO A 30 33.03 55.06 31.10
C PRO A 30 31.80 54.13 31.03
N PRO A 31 30.80 54.33 31.90
CA PRO A 31 29.65 53.45 32.01
C PRO A 31 28.75 53.62 30.79
N LEU A 32 28.87 52.70 29.83
CA LEU A 32 27.79 52.41 28.90
C LEU A 32 26.65 51.79 29.74
N LEU A 33 25.50 52.44 29.75
CA LEU A 33 24.25 51.96 30.36
C LEU A 33 23.84 50.62 29.72
N THR A 34 24.43 49.52 30.18
CA THR A 34 24.01 48.16 29.86
C THR A 34 22.75 47.88 30.64
N VAL A 35 21.59 48.09 30.02
CA VAL A 35 20.31 47.56 30.50
C VAL A 35 20.50 46.05 30.70
N PRO A 36 20.30 45.50 31.91
CA PRO A 36 20.44 44.08 32.16
C PRO A 36 19.33 43.34 31.38
N SER A 37 19.64 42.92 30.16
CA SER A 37 18.73 42.11 29.37
C SER A 37 18.61 40.75 30.07
N LYS A 38 17.45 40.49 30.67
CA LYS A 38 17.14 39.17 31.24
C LYS A 38 17.46 38.09 30.18
N PRO A 39 18.14 37.00 30.54
CA PRO A 39 18.45 35.94 29.59
C PRO A 39 17.15 35.46 28.97
N ARG A 40 17.05 35.56 27.64
CA ARG A 40 15.87 35.08 26.90
C ARG A 40 15.75 33.59 27.18
N LYS A 41 14.66 33.17 27.83
CA LYS A 41 14.35 31.75 27.98
C LYS A 41 14.27 31.15 26.57
N GLN A 42 15.09 30.15 26.30
CA GLN A 42 14.98 29.40 25.05
C GLN A 42 13.60 28.71 25.06
N VAL A 43 12.76 29.08 24.10
CA VAL A 43 11.46 28.45 23.88
C VAL A 43 11.73 27.12 23.20
N GLY A 44 11.39 26.02 23.87
CA GLY A 44 11.53 24.68 23.33
C GLY A 44 10.45 24.36 22.29
N PHE A 45 10.60 23.26 21.54
CA PHE A 45 9.61 22.86 20.55
C PHE A 45 8.21 22.60 21.17
N SER A 46 8.16 21.99 22.36
CA SER A 46 6.91 21.74 23.09
C SER A 46 6.25 23.02 23.63
N ASP A 47 6.98 24.13 23.71
CA ASP A 47 6.45 25.42 24.16
C ASP A 47 5.73 26.17 23.02
N LEU A 48 5.86 25.70 21.77
CA LEU A 48 5.13 26.26 20.63
C LEU A 48 3.62 25.95 20.76
N PRO A 49 2.71 26.82 20.30
CA PRO A 49 1.29 26.49 20.20
C PRO A 49 1.04 25.23 19.35
N GLY A 50 -0.01 24.47 19.68
CA GLY A 50 -0.33 23.21 19.01
C GLY A 50 -0.58 23.38 17.51
N GLU A 51 -1.11 24.52 17.09
CA GLU A 51 -1.34 24.90 15.69
C GLU A 51 -0.02 24.99 14.92
N VAL A 52 1.00 25.63 15.51
CA VAL A 52 2.33 25.76 14.90
C VAL A 52 3.00 24.38 14.81
N ARG A 53 2.88 23.56 15.86
CA ARG A 53 3.39 22.17 15.83
C ARG A 53 2.71 21.35 14.73
N ASN A 54 1.39 21.46 14.57
CA ASN A 54 0.63 20.79 13.51
C ASN A 54 1.06 21.21 12.11
N GLN A 55 1.37 22.50 11.90
CA GLN A 55 1.94 22.96 10.63
C GLN A 55 3.30 22.32 10.37
N ILE A 56 4.17 22.26 11.38
CA ILE A 56 5.49 21.60 11.28
C ILE A 56 5.34 20.11 10.97
N TYR A 57 4.39 19.41 11.61
CA TYR A 57 4.09 18.02 11.29
C TYR A 57 3.58 17.86 9.86
N GLY A 58 2.71 18.77 9.41
CA GLY A 58 2.25 18.83 8.02
C GLY A 58 3.42 18.90 7.04
N TYR A 59 4.42 19.74 7.30
CA TYR A 59 5.64 19.82 6.49
C TYR A 59 6.50 18.55 6.60
N TYR A 60 6.71 18.02 7.81
CA TYR A 60 7.52 16.83 8.02
C TYR A 60 6.95 15.60 7.29
N PHE A 61 5.63 15.42 7.33
CA PHE A 61 4.92 14.31 6.69
C PHE A 61 4.39 14.64 5.28
N GLN A 62 4.73 15.81 4.71
CA GLN A 62 4.24 16.23 3.39
C GLN A 62 4.68 15.27 2.28
N LYS A 63 5.89 14.73 2.39
CA LYS A 63 6.38 13.71 1.47
C LYS A 63 5.67 12.40 1.80
N ARG A 64 4.87 11.92 0.83
CA ARG A 64 4.23 10.60 0.90
C ARG A 64 5.30 9.55 1.18
N SER A 65 5.23 9.01 2.38
CA SER A 65 6.13 7.97 2.85
C SER A 65 5.64 6.64 2.32
N ARG A 66 6.54 5.74 1.98
CA ARG A 66 6.18 4.40 1.51
C ARG A 66 6.71 3.37 2.49
N VAL A 67 5.83 2.58 3.09
CA VAL A 67 6.21 1.51 4.01
C VAL A 67 5.89 0.18 3.36
N GLU A 68 6.93 -0.57 3.01
CA GLU A 68 6.79 -1.85 2.34
C GLU A 68 7.04 -3.02 3.30
N LEU A 69 5.99 -3.81 3.51
CA LEU A 69 6.00 -4.99 4.34
C LEU A 69 6.31 -6.20 3.46
N HIS A 70 7.59 -6.57 3.38
CA HIS A 70 8.10 -7.69 2.58
C HIS A 70 8.41 -8.93 3.40
N THR A 71 8.05 -10.10 2.91
CA THR A 71 8.52 -11.38 3.44
C THR A 71 9.99 -11.50 3.09
N VAL A 72 10.87 -11.58 4.10
CA VAL A 72 12.25 -12.03 3.86
C VAL A 72 12.10 -13.37 3.14
N PRO A 73 12.57 -13.50 1.89
CA PRO A 73 12.61 -14.81 1.26
C PRO A 73 13.44 -15.66 2.21
N LYS A 74 12.86 -16.71 2.79
CA LYS A 74 13.64 -17.66 3.58
C LYS A 74 14.79 -18.06 2.67
N ARG A 75 16.02 -17.64 3.00
CA ARG A 75 17.21 -18.16 2.34
C ARG A 75 17.10 -19.64 2.59
N THR A 76 16.63 -20.39 1.60
CA THR A 76 16.74 -21.84 1.62
C THR A 76 18.23 -22.07 1.55
N THR A 77 18.88 -22.11 2.72
CA THR A 77 20.20 -22.67 2.91
C THR A 77 20.05 -24.15 2.56
N ARG A 78 20.05 -24.44 1.25
CA ARG A 78 20.23 -25.78 0.71
C ARG A 78 21.66 -26.21 1.08
N LYS A 79 21.82 -26.69 2.31
CA LYS A 79 22.92 -27.57 2.72
C LYS A 79 22.44 -28.79 3.50
N ASN A 80 21.13 -28.98 3.69
CA ASN A 80 20.59 -30.21 4.25
C ASN A 80 19.88 -31.02 3.16
N PRO A 81 20.21 -32.32 2.99
CA PRO A 81 19.49 -33.20 2.09
C PRO A 81 18.03 -33.30 2.53
N LEU A 82 17.13 -33.19 1.57
CA LEU A 82 15.68 -33.20 1.77
C LEU A 82 15.25 -34.46 2.55
N PRO A 83 14.49 -34.34 3.65
CA PRO A 83 13.79 -35.50 4.19
C PRO A 83 12.74 -35.93 3.16
N ARG A 84 12.90 -37.15 2.63
CA ARG A 84 11.85 -37.87 1.92
C ARG A 84 10.67 -38.07 2.89
N LYS A 85 9.52 -37.46 2.56
CA LYS A 85 8.12 -37.85 2.89
C LYS A 85 7.22 -36.69 2.41
N SER A 86 6.59 -36.80 1.25
CA SER A 86 5.31 -37.48 0.94
C SER A 86 4.15 -36.46 0.85
N ASN A 87 3.76 -36.24 -0.40
CA ASN A 87 2.49 -35.73 -0.94
C ASN A 87 2.24 -34.21 -0.96
N GLN A 88 2.53 -33.67 -2.15
CA GLN A 88 1.99 -32.48 -2.80
C GLN A 88 2.30 -31.13 -2.15
N THR A 89 3.59 -30.84 -2.03
CA THR A 89 4.06 -29.47 -2.24
C THR A 89 4.37 -29.34 -3.72
N PHE A 90 3.57 -28.57 -4.48
CA PHE A 90 3.99 -28.14 -5.81
C PHE A 90 5.25 -27.28 -5.66
N ILE A 91 6.41 -27.92 -5.79
CA ILE A 91 7.61 -27.24 -6.25
C ILE A 91 7.32 -26.97 -7.72
N PHE A 92 6.70 -25.82 -8.01
CA PHE A 92 6.79 -25.26 -9.35
C PHE A 92 8.25 -24.92 -9.56
N VAL A 93 8.97 -25.85 -10.18
CA VAL A 93 10.22 -25.57 -10.86
C VAL A 93 9.82 -24.67 -12.02
N SER A 94 9.82 -23.35 -11.78
CA SER A 94 10.14 -22.45 -12.88
C SER A 94 11.46 -22.95 -13.46
N PRO A 95 11.58 -23.17 -14.78
CA PRO A 95 12.86 -23.46 -15.42
C PRO A 95 13.70 -22.18 -15.44
N THR A 96 14.15 -21.77 -14.25
CA THR A 96 15.19 -20.78 -14.00
C THR A 96 15.89 -21.21 -12.70
N ALA A 97 16.55 -22.37 -12.77
CA ALA A 97 17.53 -22.77 -11.77
C ALA A 97 18.77 -21.86 -11.80
N ASP A 98 18.95 -21.04 -12.85
CA ASP A 98 20.02 -20.05 -12.90
C ASP A 98 19.48 -18.62 -12.97
N SER A 99 19.98 -17.81 -12.04
CA SER A 99 19.79 -16.35 -11.95
C SER A 99 18.40 -15.83 -11.54
N ARG A 100 18.01 -16.04 -10.27
CA ARG A 100 17.25 -14.99 -9.55
C ARG A 100 18.16 -13.78 -9.30
N LYS A 101 18.59 -13.10 -10.36
CA LYS A 101 18.85 -11.67 -10.25
C LYS A 101 17.49 -11.11 -9.85
N VAL A 102 17.37 -10.62 -8.62
CA VAL A 102 16.32 -9.65 -8.29
C VAL A 102 16.45 -8.61 -9.39
N VAL A 103 15.51 -8.62 -10.35
CA VAL A 103 15.48 -7.60 -11.39
C VAL A 103 15.20 -6.33 -10.62
N TYR A 104 16.27 -5.65 -10.26
CA TYR A 104 16.24 -4.26 -9.84
C TYR A 104 15.66 -3.55 -11.05
N SER A 105 14.33 -3.38 -11.06
CA SER A 105 13.73 -2.37 -11.92
C SER A 105 14.54 -1.10 -11.63
N PRO A 106 15.15 -0.46 -12.64
CA PRO A 106 15.94 0.74 -12.43
C PRO A 106 15.07 1.67 -11.60
N LYS A 107 15.54 2.00 -10.40
CA LYS A 107 14.84 2.90 -9.49
C LYS A 107 14.73 4.21 -10.27
N LYS A 108 13.56 4.47 -10.86
CA LYS A 108 13.19 5.87 -11.13
C LYS A 108 13.45 6.59 -9.82
N PRO A 109 14.17 7.73 -9.81
CA PRO A 109 14.44 8.48 -8.60
C PRO A 109 13.10 8.99 -8.05
N SER A 110 12.37 8.12 -7.37
CA SER A 110 11.16 8.48 -6.67
C SER A 110 11.64 9.28 -5.49
N ALA A 111 11.27 10.57 -5.45
CA ALA A 111 11.55 11.46 -4.33
C ALA A 111 10.92 11.00 -2.99
N GLN A 112 10.27 9.83 -2.96
CA GLN A 112 9.61 9.22 -1.82
C GLN A 112 10.60 8.35 -1.04
N SER A 113 10.70 8.59 0.26
CA SER A 113 11.41 7.72 1.19
C SER A 113 10.66 6.40 1.36
N THR A 114 11.33 5.29 1.05
CA THR A 114 10.78 3.94 1.19
C THR A 114 11.42 3.22 2.37
N VAL A 115 10.60 2.79 3.33
CA VAL A 115 11.00 1.97 4.47
C VAL A 115 10.60 0.52 4.21
N HIS A 116 11.55 -0.40 4.26
CA HIS A 116 11.28 -1.82 4.08
C HIS A 116 11.22 -2.53 5.43
N ILE A 117 10.05 -3.09 5.77
CA ILE A 117 9.83 -3.90 6.97
C ILE A 117 9.80 -5.36 6.55
N THR A 118 10.94 -6.04 6.69
CA THR A 118 11.05 -7.42 6.21
C THR A 118 10.56 -8.46 7.22
N ARG A 119 10.51 -8.08 8.49
CA ARG A 119 10.24 -8.99 9.61
C ARG A 119 8.75 -9.33 9.71
N PRO A 120 8.40 -10.52 10.23
CA PRO A 120 7.04 -10.79 10.66
C PRO A 120 6.66 -9.70 11.67
N LEU A 121 5.54 -9.05 11.44
CA LEU A 121 5.01 -8.11 12.41
C LEU A 121 4.76 -8.87 13.73
N PHE A 122 5.17 -8.27 14.85
CA PHE A 122 4.81 -8.68 16.22
C PHE A 122 5.28 -10.06 16.73
N LYS A 123 6.16 -10.79 16.01
CA LYS A 123 6.87 -11.94 16.62
C LYS A 123 8.03 -11.44 17.49
N SER A 124 8.07 -11.92 18.73
CA SER A 124 8.91 -11.45 19.86
C SER A 124 10.12 -10.59 19.48
N CYS A 125 10.03 -9.32 19.88
CA CYS A 125 10.92 -8.20 19.59
C CYS A 125 12.31 -8.28 20.25
N HIS A 126 12.68 -9.39 20.88
CA HIS A 126 13.93 -9.49 21.64
C HIS A 126 15.18 -9.30 20.77
N LYS A 127 15.10 -9.61 19.46
CA LYS A 127 16.19 -9.34 18.49
C LYS A 127 16.15 -7.93 17.86
N ILE A 128 15.24 -7.05 18.27
CA ILE A 128 15.17 -5.68 17.74
C ILE A 128 16.22 -4.79 18.43
N ARG A 129 16.56 -5.07 19.70
CA ARG A 129 17.49 -4.25 20.49
C ARG A 129 18.85 -4.01 19.82
N SER A 130 19.40 -5.01 19.13
CA SER A 130 20.71 -4.86 18.47
C SER A 130 20.70 -3.99 17.21
N GLN A 131 19.53 -3.69 16.61
CA GLN A 131 19.43 -2.96 15.34
C GLN A 131 19.06 -1.49 15.47
N TYR A 132 18.75 -1.00 16.68
CA TYR A 132 18.49 0.42 16.88
C TYR A 132 19.72 1.28 16.58
N HIS A 133 20.93 0.74 16.80
CA HIS A 133 22.19 1.43 16.55
C HIS A 133 22.50 1.61 15.05
N ASP A 134 22.04 0.70 14.20
CA ASP A 134 22.31 0.75 12.75
C ASP A 134 21.30 1.65 11.99
N THR A 135 20.22 2.06 12.66
CA THR A 135 19.16 2.86 12.02
C THR A 135 19.63 4.30 11.83
N LYS A 136 19.69 4.78 10.59
CA LYS A 136 19.98 6.18 10.27
C LYS A 136 18.77 7.07 10.61
N TRP A 137 18.63 7.40 11.89
CA TRP A 137 17.49 8.15 12.44
C TRP A 137 17.27 9.50 11.76
N SER A 138 18.34 10.20 11.37
CA SER A 138 18.24 11.48 10.65
C SER A 138 17.46 11.41 9.33
N SER A 139 17.37 10.21 8.73
CA SER A 139 16.62 9.95 7.49
C SER A 139 15.37 9.10 7.69
N SER A 140 15.10 8.68 8.93
CA SER A 140 13.98 7.81 9.25
C SER A 140 12.69 8.62 9.31
N ILE A 141 11.67 8.17 8.57
CA ILE A 141 10.29 8.68 8.66
C ILE A 141 9.74 8.61 10.09
N GLY A 142 10.31 7.73 10.93
CA GLY A 142 9.87 7.50 12.28
C GLY A 142 10.65 8.16 13.40
N ALA A 143 11.61 9.04 13.10
CA ALA A 143 12.41 9.65 14.15
C ALA A 143 11.56 10.53 15.08
N LEU A 144 10.63 11.31 14.52
CA LEU A 144 9.89 12.31 15.27
C LEU A 144 9.00 11.71 16.38
N PHE A 145 8.30 10.61 16.08
CA PHE A 145 7.43 9.96 17.05
C PHE A 145 8.18 9.15 18.12
N LEU A 146 9.51 9.07 18.07
CA LEU A 146 10.33 8.43 19.10
C LEU A 146 10.99 9.43 20.07
N VAL A 147 10.85 10.74 19.82
CA VAL A 147 11.48 11.78 20.64
C VAL A 147 10.80 11.91 22.00
N SER A 148 9.47 11.96 22.05
CA SER A 148 8.69 12.05 23.28
C SER A 148 7.30 11.45 23.12
N ARG A 149 6.64 11.15 24.24
CA ARG A 149 5.26 10.63 24.26
C ARG A 149 4.27 11.64 23.67
N GLN A 150 4.42 12.92 23.97
CA GLN A 150 3.57 13.97 23.42
C GLN A 150 3.68 14.03 21.89
N LEU A 151 4.91 14.04 21.37
CA LEU A 151 5.13 14.05 19.92
C LEU A 151 4.59 12.78 19.26
N TYR A 152 4.73 11.62 19.91
CA TYR A 152 4.13 10.39 19.43
C TYR A 152 2.61 10.51 19.26
N GLU A 153 1.91 10.95 20.29
CA GLU A 153 0.44 11.10 20.28
C GLU A 153 -0.02 12.10 19.22
N GLU A 154 0.70 13.22 19.06
CA GLU A 154 0.37 14.25 18.07
C GLU A 154 0.68 13.81 16.62
N THR A 155 1.77 13.07 16.40
CA THR A 155 2.29 12.80 15.03
C THR A 155 1.88 11.46 14.43
N ILE A 156 1.49 10.48 15.25
CA ILE A 156 1.16 9.13 14.76
C ILE A 156 0.02 9.17 13.75
N HIS A 157 -0.97 10.04 13.93
CA HIS A 157 -2.07 10.21 12.98
C HIS A 157 -1.56 10.68 11.61
N PHE A 158 -0.72 11.71 11.57
CA PHE A 158 -0.11 12.20 10.33
C PHE A 158 0.69 11.12 9.61
N HIS A 159 1.39 10.26 10.36
CA HIS A 159 2.11 9.14 9.79
C HIS A 159 1.19 8.17 9.04
N TYR A 160 0.08 7.71 9.65
CA TYR A 160 -0.85 6.78 8.99
C TYR A 160 -1.59 7.43 7.80
N VAL A 161 -1.93 8.71 7.91
CA VAL A 161 -2.61 9.47 6.85
C VAL A 161 -1.73 9.63 5.60
N ASN A 162 -0.45 9.96 5.79
CA ASN A 162 0.48 10.31 4.70
C ASN A 162 1.36 9.15 4.23
N THR A 163 1.15 7.95 4.77
CA THR A 163 1.90 6.76 4.37
C THR A 163 1.13 5.88 3.39
N THR A 164 1.82 5.38 2.36
CA THR A 164 1.35 4.28 1.53
C THR A 164 1.90 2.97 2.09
N PHE A 165 1.01 2.12 2.58
CA PHE A 165 1.36 0.79 3.10
C PHE A 165 1.30 -0.24 1.97
N VAL A 166 2.39 -0.96 1.77
CA VAL A 166 2.56 -1.90 0.66
C VAL A 166 2.77 -3.28 1.23
N PHE A 167 1.84 -4.18 0.96
CA PHE A 167 1.87 -5.56 1.43
C PHE A 167 2.25 -6.48 0.29
N ASP A 168 3.29 -7.27 0.49
CA ASP A 168 3.75 -8.24 -0.51
C ASP A 168 2.84 -9.49 -0.62
N THR A 169 1.94 -9.67 0.34
CA THR A 169 1.02 -10.80 0.46
C THR A 169 -0.24 -10.40 1.21
N SER A 170 -1.38 -11.01 0.87
CA SER A 170 -2.65 -10.87 1.60
C SER A 170 -2.53 -11.28 3.08
N LYS A 171 -1.68 -12.27 3.39
CA LYS A 171 -1.41 -12.71 4.78
C LYS A 171 -0.85 -11.60 5.65
N ARG A 172 0.01 -10.73 5.10
CA ARG A 172 0.57 -9.60 5.84
C ARG A 172 -0.45 -8.49 6.05
N LEU A 173 -1.27 -8.20 5.04
CA LEU A 173 -2.39 -7.28 5.21
C LEU A 173 -3.29 -7.77 6.34
N ARG A 174 -3.68 -9.06 6.35
CA ARG A 174 -4.45 -9.64 7.46
C ARG A 174 -3.75 -9.47 8.81
N SER A 175 -2.48 -9.83 8.91
CA SER A 175 -1.72 -9.65 10.15
C SER A 175 -1.67 -8.18 10.59
N PHE A 176 -1.58 -7.25 9.65
CA PHE A 176 -1.58 -5.82 9.95
C PHE A 176 -2.93 -5.36 10.50
N LEU A 177 -4.05 -5.78 9.88
CA LEU A 177 -5.40 -5.50 10.38
C LEU A 177 -5.62 -6.02 11.82
N THR A 178 -5.09 -7.19 12.15
CA THR A 178 -5.26 -7.79 13.49
C THR A 178 -4.49 -7.05 14.58
N HIS A 179 -3.37 -6.41 14.27
CA HIS A 179 -2.45 -5.88 15.30
C HIS A 179 -2.43 -4.35 15.39
N VAL A 180 -2.86 -3.66 14.35
CA VAL A 180 -2.96 -2.20 14.36
C VAL A 180 -4.32 -1.83 14.95
N SER A 181 -4.36 -0.84 15.86
CA SER A 181 -5.62 -0.40 16.46
C SER A 181 -6.58 0.14 15.41
N THR A 182 -7.88 -0.04 15.64
CA THR A 182 -8.95 0.41 14.75
C THR A 182 -8.89 1.90 14.45
N GLU A 183 -8.53 2.73 15.44
CA GLU A 183 -8.30 4.17 15.30
C GLU A 183 -7.19 4.51 14.28
N ARG A 184 -6.11 3.72 14.26
CA ARG A 184 -5.01 3.94 13.31
C ARG A 184 -5.36 3.41 11.92
N LEU A 185 -6.07 2.29 11.87
CA LEU A 185 -6.59 1.75 10.60
C LEU A 185 -7.54 2.74 9.92
N SER A 186 -8.40 3.41 10.69
CA SER A 186 -9.34 4.38 10.14
C SER A 186 -8.68 5.64 9.57
N ALA A 187 -7.44 5.93 9.94
CA ALA A 187 -6.65 7.05 9.41
C ALA A 187 -5.95 6.71 8.08
N ILE A 188 -5.82 5.43 7.71
CA ILE A 188 -5.07 5.01 6.52
C ILE A 188 -5.79 5.44 5.25
N ARG A 189 -5.05 6.10 4.36
CA ARG A 189 -5.58 6.58 3.07
C ARG A 189 -5.08 5.80 1.86
N ASN A 190 -3.94 5.13 1.94
CA ASN A 190 -3.29 4.52 0.77
C ASN A 190 -2.76 3.12 1.06
N ILE A 191 -3.24 2.13 0.31
CA ILE A 191 -2.76 0.75 0.40
C ILE A 191 -2.40 0.20 -0.96
N GLU A 192 -1.32 -0.57 -1.00
CA GLU A 192 -1.03 -1.48 -2.09
C GLU A 192 -0.93 -2.91 -1.55
N VAL A 193 -1.61 -3.86 -2.16
CA VAL A 193 -1.55 -5.27 -1.75
C VAL A 193 -1.26 -6.15 -2.95
N LYS A 194 -0.32 -7.07 -2.78
CA LYS A 194 -0.11 -8.16 -3.73
C LYS A 194 -0.93 -9.36 -3.30
N HIS A 195 -1.66 -9.92 -4.24
CA HIS A 195 -2.46 -11.12 -4.05
C HIS A 195 -2.18 -12.11 -5.18
N ILE A 196 -2.22 -13.39 -4.88
CA ILE A 196 -2.06 -14.49 -5.84
C ILE A 196 -3.30 -15.35 -5.65
N SER A 197 -4.09 -15.58 -6.71
CA SER A 197 -5.24 -16.47 -6.61
C SER A 197 -4.79 -17.93 -6.50
N TYR A 198 -5.67 -18.80 -6.02
CA TYR A 198 -5.39 -20.22 -5.93
C TYR A 198 -5.27 -20.85 -7.33
N GLY A 199 -6.13 -20.43 -8.25
CA GLY A 199 -6.27 -20.99 -9.59
C GLY A 199 -7.17 -22.23 -9.65
N GLU A 200 -7.22 -22.89 -10.79
CA GLU A 200 -8.06 -24.09 -10.97
C GLU A 200 -7.40 -25.33 -10.33
N PRO A 201 -8.06 -26.02 -9.38
CA PRO A 201 -7.52 -27.23 -8.78
C PRO A 201 -7.43 -28.37 -9.81
N GLN A 202 -6.34 -29.12 -9.80
CA GLN A 202 -6.17 -30.30 -10.67
C GLN A 202 -7.08 -31.47 -10.27
N HIS A 203 -7.45 -31.55 -8.99
CA HIS A 203 -8.32 -32.58 -8.46
C HIS A 203 -9.55 -31.95 -7.81
N PRO A 204 -10.77 -32.50 -8.03
CA PRO A 204 -11.99 -31.97 -7.43
C PRO A 204 -11.96 -31.88 -5.89
N ARG A 205 -11.16 -32.73 -5.23
CA ARG A 205 -10.97 -32.70 -3.76
C ARG A 205 -10.25 -31.44 -3.29
N ASP A 206 -9.43 -30.82 -4.14
CA ASP A 206 -8.69 -29.62 -3.81
C ASP A 206 -9.55 -28.34 -3.95
N CYS A 207 -10.76 -28.45 -4.51
CA CYS A 207 -11.72 -27.35 -4.54
C CYS A 207 -12.01 -26.80 -3.13
N VAL A 208 -11.96 -27.63 -2.10
CA VAL A 208 -12.12 -27.20 -0.70
C VAL A 208 -11.05 -26.18 -0.31
N TYR A 209 -9.82 -26.34 -0.79
CA TYR A 209 -8.72 -25.40 -0.50
C TYR A 209 -8.85 -24.11 -1.31
N LYS A 210 -9.28 -24.19 -2.57
CA LYS A 210 -9.65 -23.02 -3.37
C LYS A 210 -10.74 -22.21 -2.69
N ASN A 211 -11.85 -22.84 -2.32
CA ASN A 211 -12.97 -22.17 -1.67
C ASN A 211 -12.54 -21.51 -0.35
N LYS A 212 -11.77 -22.21 0.50
CA LYS A 212 -11.20 -21.63 1.74
C LYS A 212 -10.23 -20.49 1.48
N HIS A 213 -9.52 -20.50 0.36
CA HIS A 213 -8.60 -19.43 -0.02
C HIS A 213 -9.38 -18.20 -0.48
N ASP A 214 -10.39 -18.40 -1.31
CA ASP A 214 -11.20 -17.34 -1.91
C ASP A 214 -12.08 -16.68 -0.85
N GLU A 215 -12.72 -17.46 0.04
CA GLU A 215 -13.43 -16.96 1.23
C GLU A 215 -12.51 -16.12 2.13
N LYS A 216 -11.27 -16.57 2.35
CA LYS A 216 -10.28 -15.82 3.13
C LYS A 216 -9.93 -14.48 2.46
N TRP A 217 -9.90 -14.44 1.14
CA TRP A 217 -9.64 -13.21 0.40
C TRP A 217 -10.85 -12.27 0.47
N GLU A 218 -12.07 -12.79 0.31
CA GLU A 218 -13.32 -12.07 0.46
C GLU A 218 -13.46 -11.40 1.84
N VAL A 219 -13.32 -12.17 2.91
CA VAL A 219 -13.36 -11.66 4.29
C VAL A 219 -12.29 -10.59 4.50
N LEU A 220 -11.09 -10.78 3.95
CA LEU A 220 -10.00 -9.80 4.09
C LEU A 220 -10.33 -8.48 3.40
N CYS A 221 -10.91 -8.51 2.20
CA CYS A 221 -11.35 -7.31 1.49
C CYS A 221 -12.48 -6.59 2.26
N ALA A 222 -13.46 -7.34 2.76
CA ALA A 222 -14.54 -6.81 3.58
C ALA A 222 -14.03 -6.14 4.87
N ASP A 223 -13.14 -6.81 5.59
CA ASP A 223 -12.51 -6.25 6.79
C ASP A 223 -11.69 -5.00 6.48
N THR A 224 -10.95 -5.00 5.37
CA THR A 224 -10.16 -3.82 4.95
C THR A 224 -11.08 -2.63 4.67
N ALA A 225 -12.14 -2.82 3.89
CA ALA A 225 -13.11 -1.76 3.58
C ALA A 225 -13.81 -1.23 4.84
N ARG A 226 -14.16 -2.12 5.78
CA ARG A 226 -14.81 -1.77 7.05
C ARG A 226 -13.89 -1.02 8.02
N LEU A 227 -12.65 -1.49 8.19
CA LEU A 227 -11.70 -0.95 9.17
C LEU A 227 -11.01 0.34 8.68
N MET A 228 -11.07 0.64 7.39
CA MET A 228 -10.38 1.79 6.78
C MET A 228 -11.35 2.70 6.00
N PRO A 229 -12.33 3.34 6.67
CA PRO A 229 -13.28 4.22 6.01
C PRO A 229 -12.64 5.43 5.31
N SER A 230 -11.44 5.85 5.73
CA SER A 230 -10.71 6.95 5.09
C SER A 230 -9.86 6.54 3.89
N LEU A 231 -9.94 5.27 3.45
CA LEU A 231 -9.13 4.77 2.34
C LEU A 231 -9.48 5.55 1.06
N ARG A 232 -8.47 6.19 0.45
CA ARG A 232 -8.58 7.01 -0.77
C ARG A 232 -7.97 6.34 -1.99
N SER A 233 -6.97 5.49 -1.79
CA SER A 233 -6.31 4.76 -2.87
C SER A 233 -6.02 3.33 -2.47
N LEU A 234 -6.46 2.39 -3.31
CA LEU A 234 -6.15 0.97 -3.20
C LEU A 234 -5.54 0.48 -4.51
N VAL A 235 -4.34 -0.09 -4.45
CA VAL A 235 -3.72 -0.79 -5.58
C VAL A 235 -3.66 -2.28 -5.29
N VAL A 236 -4.36 -3.10 -6.06
CA VAL A 236 -4.30 -4.56 -5.95
C VAL A 236 -3.44 -5.10 -7.09
N SER A 237 -2.24 -5.56 -6.77
CA SER A 237 -1.40 -6.29 -7.73
C SER A 237 -1.75 -7.78 -7.66
N TRP A 238 -2.61 -8.22 -8.55
CA TRP A 238 -3.21 -9.55 -8.53
C TRP A 238 -2.52 -10.47 -9.53
N HIS A 239 -1.90 -11.55 -9.05
CA HIS A 239 -1.49 -12.67 -9.88
C HIS A 239 -2.65 -13.67 -10.00
N VAL A 240 -3.32 -13.68 -11.14
CA VAL A 240 -4.50 -14.51 -11.40
C VAL A 240 -4.04 -15.81 -12.06
N VAL A 241 -4.36 -16.92 -11.42
CA VAL A 241 -4.04 -18.31 -11.82
C VAL A 241 -5.29 -19.04 -12.32
N GLU A 242 -6.30 -18.30 -12.76
CA GLU A 242 -7.54 -18.90 -13.29
C GLU A 242 -7.35 -19.35 -14.75
N CYS A 243 -7.98 -20.47 -15.11
CA CYS A 243 -7.91 -21.04 -16.45
C CYS A 243 -9.25 -21.71 -16.83
N PRO A 244 -9.92 -21.31 -17.92
CA PRO A 244 -9.55 -20.22 -18.82
C PRO A 244 -9.72 -18.84 -18.16
N MET A 245 -8.84 -17.89 -18.49
CA MET A 245 -9.01 -16.52 -18.01
C MET A 245 -10.09 -15.82 -18.84
N ARG A 246 -11.15 -15.37 -18.17
CA ARG A 246 -12.23 -14.59 -18.77
C ARG A 246 -12.13 -13.15 -18.32
N PHE A 247 -12.26 -12.21 -19.26
CA PHE A 247 -12.24 -10.77 -19.00
C PHE A 247 -13.66 -10.25 -18.79
N GLU A 248 -14.39 -10.90 -17.89
CA GLU A 248 -15.77 -10.55 -17.54
C GLU A 248 -15.81 -9.97 -16.13
N VAL A 249 -16.62 -8.93 -15.93
CA VAL A 249 -16.72 -8.26 -14.62
C VAL A 249 -17.61 -9.04 -13.65
N THR A 250 -18.36 -10.02 -14.18
CA THR A 250 -19.23 -10.96 -13.46
C THR A 250 -18.48 -12.13 -12.84
N GLU A 251 -17.19 -12.27 -13.13
CA GLU A 251 -16.36 -13.36 -12.64
C GLU A 251 -16.36 -13.46 -11.11
N GLU A 252 -16.52 -14.68 -10.59
CA GLU A 252 -16.65 -14.88 -9.14
C GLU A 252 -15.41 -14.49 -8.37
N TRP A 253 -14.23 -14.70 -8.96
CA TRP A 253 -12.97 -14.34 -8.34
C TRP A 253 -12.83 -12.83 -8.16
N LEU A 254 -13.61 -11.98 -8.84
CA LEU A 254 -13.65 -10.53 -8.61
C LEU A 254 -14.52 -10.12 -7.40
N LYS A 255 -15.43 -10.98 -6.93
CA LYS A 255 -16.40 -10.68 -5.86
C LYS A 255 -15.79 -9.99 -4.63
N PRO A 256 -14.62 -10.41 -4.12
CA PRO A 256 -13.96 -9.75 -2.98
C PRO A 256 -13.76 -8.24 -3.15
N LEU A 257 -13.52 -7.77 -4.38
CA LEU A 257 -13.24 -6.36 -4.64
C LEU A 257 -14.48 -5.47 -4.49
N TRP A 258 -15.68 -6.02 -4.62
CA TRP A 258 -16.93 -5.26 -4.49
C TRP A 258 -17.20 -4.79 -3.06
N ALA A 259 -16.52 -5.37 -2.06
CA ALA A 259 -16.58 -4.90 -0.69
C ALA A 259 -16.16 -3.43 -0.54
N PHE A 260 -15.30 -2.92 -1.45
CA PHE A 260 -14.83 -1.54 -1.41
C PHE A 260 -15.85 -0.52 -1.95
N ASN A 261 -16.97 -0.96 -2.54
CA ASN A 261 -18.03 -0.05 -3.01
C ASN A 261 -18.61 0.78 -1.85
N VAL A 262 -18.52 0.27 -0.61
CA VAL A 262 -18.95 1.00 0.59
C VAL A 262 -18.24 2.34 0.78
N LEU A 263 -17.00 2.47 0.28
CA LEU A 263 -16.19 3.68 0.40
C LEU A 263 -16.64 4.81 -0.54
N ASN A 264 -17.48 4.50 -1.54
CA ASN A 264 -17.99 5.47 -2.51
C ASN A 264 -19.41 5.95 -2.22
N LYS A 265 -20.06 5.46 -1.15
CA LYS A 265 -21.47 5.75 -0.84
C LYS A 265 -21.78 7.22 -0.56
N SER A 266 -20.79 8.09 -0.37
CA SER A 266 -21.01 9.53 -0.17
C SER A 266 -21.33 10.30 -1.46
N THR A 267 -21.07 9.72 -2.64
CA THR A 267 -21.31 10.38 -3.93
C THR A 267 -22.64 9.88 -4.50
N THR A 268 -23.70 10.67 -4.35
CA THR A 268 -25.02 10.33 -4.87
C THR A 268 -24.96 10.18 -6.41
N PRO A 269 -25.43 9.05 -6.98
CA PRO A 269 -25.38 8.80 -8.43
C PRO A 269 -26.23 9.73 -9.31
N SER A 270 -26.85 10.76 -8.73
CA SER A 270 -27.79 11.65 -9.42
C SER A 270 -27.12 12.42 -10.56
N GLU A 271 -25.86 12.83 -10.41
CA GLU A 271 -25.10 13.55 -11.44
C GLU A 271 -24.76 12.68 -12.65
N LEU A 272 -24.51 11.38 -12.45
CA LEU A 272 -24.20 10.44 -13.53
C LEU A 272 -25.42 10.09 -14.39
N ARG A 273 -26.64 10.24 -13.88
CA ARG A 273 -27.86 9.94 -14.66
C ARG A 273 -28.12 10.96 -15.76
N HIS A 274 -27.67 12.21 -15.60
CA HIS A 274 -27.86 13.26 -16.60
C HIS A 274 -27.00 13.07 -17.85
N LEU A 275 -25.90 12.31 -17.74
CA LEU A 275 -25.03 12.02 -18.89
C LEU A 275 -25.59 10.98 -19.87
N LYS A 276 -26.59 10.17 -19.47
CA LYS A 276 -27.10 9.05 -20.29
C LYS A 276 -27.89 9.45 -21.54
N ARG A 277 -28.04 10.75 -21.85
CA ARG A 277 -28.85 11.23 -22.99
C ARG A 277 -28.03 11.82 -24.15
N SER A 278 -26.71 11.89 -24.03
CA SER A 278 -25.80 12.33 -25.11
C SER A 278 -25.57 11.18 -26.10
N HIS A 279 -25.58 11.47 -27.40
CA HIS A 279 -25.27 10.50 -28.47
C HIS A 279 -23.78 10.53 -28.89
N ASP A 280 -22.94 11.35 -28.26
CA ASP A 280 -21.52 11.46 -28.60
C ASP A 280 -20.64 10.59 -27.68
N ILE A 281 -20.40 9.36 -28.12
CA ILE A 281 -19.63 8.32 -27.41
C ILE A 281 -18.23 8.82 -27.02
N VAL A 282 -17.58 9.65 -27.85
CA VAL A 282 -16.21 10.10 -27.61
C VAL A 282 -16.17 11.16 -26.51
N GLN A 283 -17.16 12.05 -26.46
CA GLN A 283 -17.28 13.02 -25.37
C GLN A 283 -17.67 12.33 -24.07
N ASP A 284 -18.60 11.37 -24.12
CA ASP A 284 -19.06 10.65 -22.94
C ASP A 284 -17.89 9.93 -22.27
N THR A 285 -17.02 9.23 -23.01
CA THR A 285 -15.85 8.57 -22.40
C THR A 285 -14.89 9.53 -21.69
N LYS A 286 -14.73 10.78 -22.16
CA LYS A 286 -13.89 11.79 -21.49
C LYS A 286 -14.52 12.30 -20.20
N ILE A 287 -15.83 12.59 -20.23
CA ILE A 287 -16.57 13.08 -19.06
C ILE A 287 -16.67 11.97 -17.99
N LEU A 288 -16.85 10.73 -18.44
CA LEU A 288 -16.84 9.56 -17.59
C LEU A 288 -15.48 9.34 -16.92
N GLN A 289 -14.38 9.54 -17.65
CA GLN A 289 -13.04 9.53 -17.09
C GLN A 289 -12.80 10.67 -16.09
N SER A 290 -13.37 11.87 -16.30
CA SER A 290 -13.25 12.96 -15.33
C SER A 290 -14.05 12.69 -14.05
N ALA A 291 -15.27 12.15 -14.15
CA ALA A 291 -16.06 11.76 -12.99
C ALA A 291 -15.30 10.73 -12.11
N VAL A 292 -14.62 9.77 -12.74
CA VAL A 292 -13.80 8.77 -12.02
C VAL A 292 -12.54 9.39 -11.41
N ARG A 293 -11.99 10.45 -12.01
CA ARG A 293 -10.89 11.22 -11.41
C ARG A 293 -11.32 11.96 -10.15
N GLU A 294 -12.60 12.29 -10.03
CA GLU A 294 -13.18 13.03 -8.91
C GLU A 294 -13.69 12.12 -7.79
N SER A 295 -13.80 10.80 -8.04
CA SER A 295 -14.21 9.85 -7.01
C SER A 295 -13.32 9.95 -5.75
N PRO A 296 -13.95 9.96 -4.55
CA PRO A 296 -13.23 10.04 -3.28
C PRO A 296 -12.35 8.82 -3.00
N PHE A 297 -12.62 7.68 -3.65
CA PHE A 297 -11.86 6.45 -3.51
C PHE A 297 -11.46 5.90 -4.89
N LYS A 298 -10.15 5.73 -5.09
CA LYS A 298 -9.54 5.28 -6.34
C LYS A 298 -8.98 3.88 -6.17
N MET A 299 -9.60 2.91 -6.82
CA MET A 299 -9.08 1.56 -6.91
C MET A 299 -8.36 1.34 -8.24
N ARG A 300 -7.19 0.71 -8.18
CA ARG A 300 -6.45 0.24 -9.35
C ARG A 300 -6.09 -1.22 -9.19
N VAL A 301 -6.62 -2.05 -10.05
CA VAL A 301 -6.20 -3.45 -10.15
C VAL A 301 -5.08 -3.53 -11.17
N ARG A 302 -4.04 -4.32 -10.89
CA ARG A 302 -2.96 -4.65 -11.81
C ARG A 302 -2.90 -6.15 -11.91
N PHE A 303 -3.28 -6.70 -13.04
CA PHE A 303 -3.23 -8.12 -13.26
C PHE A 303 -1.83 -8.58 -13.63
N SER A 304 -1.54 -9.81 -13.27
CA SER A 304 -0.48 -10.61 -13.86
C SER A 304 -0.98 -12.03 -13.98
N THR A 305 -0.66 -12.72 -15.06
CA THR A 305 -1.11 -14.08 -15.33
C THR A 305 0.09 -14.96 -15.62
N PHE A 306 -0.12 -16.28 -15.65
CA PHE A 306 0.89 -17.17 -16.20
C PHE A 306 1.17 -16.86 -17.67
N ALA A 307 0.15 -16.46 -18.43
CA ALA A 307 0.32 -15.97 -19.78
C ALA A 307 1.28 -14.79 -19.81
N ASP A 308 1.22 -13.80 -18.91
CA ASP A 308 2.19 -12.68 -18.89
C ASP A 308 3.66 -13.14 -18.74
N ALA A 309 3.91 -14.16 -17.92
CA ALA A 309 5.25 -14.69 -17.69
C ALA A 309 5.71 -15.60 -18.84
N ALA A 310 4.84 -16.52 -19.26
CA ALA A 310 5.05 -17.42 -20.38
C ALA A 310 5.23 -16.62 -21.68
N HIS A 311 4.44 -15.58 -21.90
CA HIS A 311 4.46 -14.73 -23.07
C HIS A 311 5.77 -13.94 -23.15
N ARG A 312 6.27 -13.36 -22.04
CA ARG A 312 7.60 -12.73 -22.04
C ARG A 312 8.74 -13.71 -22.34
N TYR A 313 8.61 -14.96 -21.89
CA TYR A 313 9.57 -16.00 -22.19
C TYR A 313 9.47 -16.47 -23.64
N GLN A 314 8.26 -16.69 -24.13
CA GLN A 314 7.96 -17.16 -25.47
C GLN A 314 8.21 -16.09 -26.52
N LEU A 315 8.01 -14.80 -26.25
CA LEU A 315 8.42 -13.69 -27.13
C LEU A 315 9.90 -13.79 -27.51
N LYS A 316 10.75 -14.17 -26.54
CA LYS A 316 12.19 -14.35 -26.79
C LYS A 316 12.51 -15.64 -27.55
N LYS A 317 11.70 -16.69 -27.39
CA LYS A 317 11.99 -18.03 -27.93
C LYS A 317 11.29 -18.33 -29.26
N TYR A 318 10.06 -17.85 -29.43
CA TYR A 318 9.13 -18.19 -30.52
C TYR A 318 8.74 -16.99 -31.38
N GLN A 319 9.35 -15.81 -31.17
CA GLN A 319 9.09 -14.59 -31.95
C GLN A 319 7.59 -14.25 -32.06
N ILE A 320 6.86 -14.33 -30.94
CA ILE A 320 5.45 -13.92 -30.92
C ILE A 320 5.34 -12.47 -31.41
N ASP A 321 4.32 -12.18 -32.23
CA ASP A 321 4.11 -10.84 -32.77
C ASP A 321 3.98 -9.81 -31.61
N PRO A 322 4.85 -8.78 -31.56
CA PRO A 322 4.75 -7.69 -30.60
C PRO A 322 3.38 -6.99 -30.60
N ARG A 323 2.67 -6.99 -31.75
CA ARG A 323 1.32 -6.43 -31.88
C ARG A 323 0.30 -7.18 -31.03
N LEU A 324 0.39 -8.51 -30.99
CA LEU A 324 -0.50 -9.34 -30.16
C LEU A 324 -0.23 -9.10 -28.67
N THR A 325 1.03 -8.86 -28.29
CA THR A 325 1.40 -8.45 -26.92
C THR A 325 0.78 -7.11 -26.55
N ALA A 326 0.97 -6.11 -27.40
CA ALA A 326 0.40 -4.78 -27.17
C ALA A 326 -1.14 -4.83 -27.11
N ALA A 327 -1.76 -5.69 -27.91
CA ALA A 327 -3.19 -5.95 -27.90
C ALA A 327 -3.66 -6.55 -26.56
N TYR A 328 -3.00 -7.62 -26.09
CA TYR A 328 -3.30 -8.24 -24.81
C TYR A 328 -3.12 -7.27 -23.63
N ASP A 329 -2.00 -6.55 -23.59
CA ASP A 329 -1.74 -5.55 -22.53
C ASP A 329 -2.77 -4.42 -22.54
N ALA A 330 -3.19 -3.99 -23.74
CA ALA A 330 -4.26 -3.00 -23.90
C ALA A 330 -5.61 -3.52 -23.38
N LEU A 331 -6.01 -4.74 -23.77
CA LEU A 331 -7.24 -5.39 -23.32
C LEU A 331 -7.25 -5.48 -21.79
N LYS A 332 -6.18 -6.02 -21.22
CA LYS A 332 -5.98 -6.14 -19.78
C LYS A 332 -6.07 -4.79 -19.07
N GLY A 333 -5.38 -3.76 -19.57
CA GLY A 333 -5.44 -2.42 -19.00
C GLY A 333 -6.83 -1.78 -19.05
N ARG A 334 -7.67 -2.14 -20.03
CA ARG A 334 -9.08 -1.72 -20.09
C ARG A 334 -9.95 -2.49 -19.11
N PHE A 335 -9.73 -3.78 -18.97
CA PHE A 335 -10.43 -4.58 -17.98
C PHE A 335 -10.13 -4.12 -16.54
N GLU A 336 -8.86 -3.79 -16.24
CA GLU A 336 -8.45 -3.17 -14.98
C GLU A 336 -9.19 -1.84 -14.70
N GLN A 337 -9.43 -1.04 -15.74
CA GLN A 337 -10.22 0.21 -15.64
C GLN A 337 -11.70 -0.08 -15.38
N ALA A 338 -12.28 -1.05 -16.08
CA ALA A 338 -13.69 -1.44 -15.90
C ALA A 338 -13.98 -1.89 -14.46
N ILE A 339 -13.08 -2.67 -13.85
CA ILE A 339 -13.19 -3.04 -12.43
C ILE A 339 -13.14 -1.80 -11.54
N GLY A 340 -12.21 -0.87 -11.83
CA GLY A 340 -12.15 0.41 -11.13
C GLY A 340 -13.46 1.19 -11.18
N TYR A 341 -14.16 1.17 -12.32
CA TYR A 341 -15.47 1.82 -12.47
C TYR A 341 -16.56 1.14 -11.65
N VAL A 342 -16.65 -0.19 -11.68
CA VAL A 342 -17.64 -0.90 -10.84
C VAL A 342 -17.39 -0.66 -9.36
N VAL A 343 -16.11 -0.61 -8.94
CA VAL A 343 -15.78 -0.25 -7.56
C VAL A 343 -16.13 1.20 -7.23
N ALA A 344 -16.01 2.10 -8.21
CA ALA A 344 -16.47 3.49 -8.12
C ALA A 344 -18.01 3.64 -8.03
N GLY A 345 -18.76 2.54 -8.02
CA GLY A 345 -20.22 2.53 -7.88
C GLY A 345 -20.99 2.51 -9.19
N TRP A 346 -20.30 2.28 -10.32
CA TRP A 346 -20.94 2.16 -11.62
C TRP A 346 -21.71 0.86 -11.74
N THR A 347 -22.75 0.85 -12.58
CA THR A 347 -23.40 -0.41 -12.91
C THR A 347 -22.45 -1.29 -13.72
N MET A 348 -22.49 -2.60 -13.49
CA MET A 348 -21.66 -3.55 -14.25
C MET A 348 -21.91 -3.42 -15.76
N LYS A 349 -23.17 -3.19 -16.17
CA LYS A 349 -23.54 -2.97 -17.57
C LYS A 349 -22.81 -1.77 -18.17
N ASP A 350 -22.81 -0.62 -17.49
CA ASP A 350 -22.16 0.59 -17.97
C ASP A 350 -20.63 0.41 -18.03
N ALA A 351 -20.02 -0.21 -17.03
CA ALA A 351 -18.58 -0.48 -17.00
C ALA A 351 -18.15 -1.48 -18.09
N ILE A 352 -18.94 -2.53 -18.31
CA ILE A 352 -18.73 -3.52 -19.39
C ILE A 352 -18.91 -2.87 -20.75
N TRP A 353 -19.91 -2.00 -20.91
CA TRP A 353 -20.17 -1.32 -22.19
C TRP A 353 -18.97 -0.47 -22.63
N VAL A 354 -18.42 0.37 -21.73
CA VAL A 354 -17.21 1.17 -22.00
C VAL A 354 -16.03 0.28 -22.40
N TYR A 355 -15.90 -0.88 -21.77
CA TYR A 355 -14.88 -1.88 -22.09
C TYR A 355 -15.12 -2.55 -23.46
N LYS A 356 -16.34 -3.06 -23.72
CA LYS A 356 -16.71 -3.78 -24.94
C LYS A 356 -16.61 -2.89 -26.18
N GLU A 357 -17.02 -1.63 -26.09
CA GLU A 357 -16.97 -0.70 -27.23
C GLU A 357 -15.54 -0.38 -27.66
N VAL A 358 -14.68 -0.06 -26.67
CA VAL A 358 -13.25 0.18 -26.92
C VAL A 358 -12.57 -1.10 -27.42
N TYR A 359 -12.98 -2.26 -26.91
CA TYR A 359 -12.49 -3.54 -27.39
C TYR A 359 -12.91 -3.80 -28.84
N ARG A 360 -14.18 -3.58 -29.20
CA ARG A 360 -14.69 -3.80 -30.57
C ARG A 360 -13.92 -3.00 -31.60
N GLN A 361 -13.68 -1.71 -31.34
CA GLN A 361 -12.90 -0.85 -32.23
C GLN A 361 -11.47 -1.36 -32.43
N ARG A 362 -10.81 -1.82 -31.36
CA ARG A 362 -9.45 -2.36 -31.43
C ARG A 362 -9.39 -3.77 -31.99
N HIS A 363 -10.39 -4.60 -31.72
CA HIS A 363 -10.51 -5.95 -32.23
C HIS A 363 -10.61 -5.94 -33.76
N ILE A 364 -11.41 -5.04 -34.34
CA ILE A 364 -11.47 -4.83 -35.80
C ILE A 364 -10.08 -4.51 -36.35
N MET A 365 -9.35 -3.59 -35.69
CA MET A 365 -7.98 -3.28 -36.09
C MET A 365 -7.02 -4.46 -35.91
N TRP A 366 -7.21 -5.30 -34.90
CA TRP A 366 -6.34 -6.46 -34.66
C TRP A 366 -6.58 -7.58 -35.66
N VAL A 367 -7.84 -7.93 -35.94
CA VAL A 367 -8.21 -8.91 -36.96
C VAL A 367 -7.65 -8.48 -38.33
N ALA A 368 -7.84 -7.21 -38.69
CA ALA A 368 -7.30 -6.66 -39.94
C ALA A 368 -5.77 -6.68 -40.03
N ASN A 369 -5.06 -6.46 -38.90
CA ASN A 369 -3.59 -6.39 -38.89
C ASN A 369 -2.89 -7.74 -38.71
N LEU A 370 -3.58 -8.75 -38.18
CA LEU A 370 -3.02 -10.07 -37.91
C LEU A 370 -3.34 -11.09 -39.01
N ASN A 371 -4.07 -10.70 -40.08
CA ASN A 371 -4.57 -11.61 -41.12
C ASN A 371 -5.20 -12.88 -40.53
N LEU A 372 -5.86 -12.73 -39.39
CA LEU A 372 -6.61 -13.84 -38.79
C LEU A 372 -7.86 -14.01 -39.66
N ASN A 373 -7.82 -14.98 -40.57
CA ASN A 373 -8.94 -15.32 -41.46
C ASN A 373 -10.19 -15.78 -40.69
N GLU A 374 -10.05 -16.04 -39.38
CA GLU A 374 -11.17 -16.30 -38.47
C GLU A 374 -11.15 -15.29 -37.32
N PRO A 375 -12.31 -14.76 -36.91
CA PRO A 375 -12.39 -14.00 -35.67
C PRO A 375 -11.90 -14.91 -34.54
N LEU A 376 -10.92 -14.46 -33.76
CA LEU A 376 -10.60 -15.08 -32.49
C LEU A 376 -11.91 -15.12 -31.70
N ALA A 377 -12.56 -16.28 -31.68
CA ALA A 377 -13.74 -16.57 -30.90
C ALA A 377 -13.32 -16.64 -29.41
N ILE A 378 -12.85 -15.52 -28.89
CA ILE A 378 -12.96 -15.24 -27.47
C ILE A 378 -14.45 -15.00 -27.30
N PHE A 379 -15.13 -16.03 -26.83
CA PHE A 379 -16.56 -16.09 -26.53
C PHE A 379 -17.04 -14.79 -25.89
N ILE A 380 -17.48 -13.85 -26.71
CA ILE A 380 -18.40 -12.80 -26.31
C ILE A 380 -19.73 -13.36 -26.77
N GLU A 381 -20.28 -14.30 -25.99
CA GLU A 381 -21.70 -14.63 -26.13
C GLU A 381 -22.47 -13.34 -25.78
N ASP A 382 -23.43 -12.98 -26.65
CA ASP A 382 -24.20 -11.74 -26.59
C ASP A 382 -25.10 -11.62 -25.35
#